data_AF-A0A2E6GWW5-F1
#
_entry.id   AF-A0A2E6GWW5-F1
#
_cell.length_a   1.000
_cell.length_b   1.000
_cell.length_c   1.000
_cell.angle_alpha   90.00
_cell.angle_beta   90.00
_cell.angle_gamma   90.00
#
_symmetry.space_group_name_H-M   'P 1'
#
loop_
_entity.id
_entity.type
_entity.pdbx_description
1 polymer ?
#
loop_
_entity_poly.entity_id
_entity_poly.type
_entity_poly.pdbx_seq_one_letter_code
_entity_poly.pdbx_strand_id
1 'polypeptide(L)'
;MIKTKYRSFSKARDFALKLGLKNRYEWVIYCSIENLKPSDIPENPDQVYKAWSGWKNWLGNYEKVPFLPFEEAREKVREKNLKNTAEWKKWCDWTMNGLGIKPPEIPASPHIYYKDSGWVGYNDWLGTENNRLNREYRSFEEARKFARNLGLTSSEYWLRYCKGEFSNLPPKPDDIPTNVARKYRDIGWNGMNDFLNAKEHRRIRRLTNARDFEKARDFVHSLKIKNLKDWLKYVKGELPGQKPKPADIPNSPELVYKGHGWKGYGDWFGTYAIAPFKRKYRSFESAREFARELGLTSSEKWIEYCKGGLPDLIKKPEDIPTNVARKYAKEGWKGYKDFLQSNIHRQKYSKFLPYEEARDFIHSLNLKDYKEWHKYISGELSQLPEKPKNIPSNPSGVYKDRGWIGIGDWIGSEAFPYAHFEYRKFTEARKFARELGLTSSVEWVAYCKGEFKHLPTKPNDLPANVVRKYEGKGWKGFKDFLWSDKHRKSRRLFMSYSEAKALLKSQNINSEKKLNEFIKSDKRPSNFPEYPQMTYQRKGWQSLQEFLA
;
A
#
# COMPACT_ATOMS: atom_id res chain seq x y z
N MET A 1 22.53 65.45 -29.26
CA MET A 1 21.89 66.01 -28.06
C MET A 1 22.83 67.03 -27.44
N ILE A 2 22.47 68.30 -27.50
CA ILE A 2 23.18 69.35 -26.74
C ILE A 2 22.96 69.03 -25.26
N LYS A 3 24.02 68.70 -24.52
CA LYS A 3 23.92 68.57 -23.06
C LYS A 3 23.71 69.99 -22.51
N THR A 4 22.46 70.32 -22.17
CA THR A 4 22.14 71.60 -21.53
C THR A 4 22.99 71.75 -20.27
N LYS A 5 23.86 72.78 -20.25
CA LYS A 5 24.75 73.04 -19.13
C LYS A 5 24.01 73.90 -18.11
N TYR A 6 23.49 73.27 -17.05
CA TYR A 6 22.83 73.97 -15.95
C TYR A 6 23.84 74.76 -15.11
N ARG A 7 23.42 75.92 -14.58
CA ARG A 7 24.26 76.69 -13.64
C ARG A 7 24.43 75.94 -12.31
N SER A 8 25.41 76.33 -11.50
CA SER A 8 25.65 75.68 -10.19
C SER A 8 24.44 75.81 -9.26
N PHE A 9 24.26 74.86 -8.33
CA PHE A 9 23.13 74.84 -7.41
C PHE A 9 22.94 76.17 -6.68
N SER A 10 24.00 76.78 -6.14
CA SER A 10 23.92 78.08 -5.46
C SER A 10 23.34 79.17 -6.36
N LYS A 11 23.84 79.31 -7.60
CA LYS A 11 23.38 80.34 -8.54
C LYS A 11 21.94 80.09 -9.02
N ALA A 12 21.55 78.82 -9.17
CA ALA A 12 20.19 78.45 -9.55
C ALA A 12 19.20 78.66 -8.40
N ARG A 13 19.62 78.37 -7.17
CA ARG A 13 18.86 78.63 -5.96
C ARG A 13 18.67 80.12 -5.71
N ASP A 14 19.72 80.93 -5.80
CA ASP A 14 19.62 82.38 -5.63
C ASP A 14 18.66 83.01 -6.66
N PHE A 15 18.61 82.43 -7.86
CA PHE A 15 17.59 82.77 -8.86
C PHE A 15 16.19 82.35 -8.42
N ALA A 16 16.00 81.10 -8.01
CA ALA A 16 14.70 80.59 -7.54
C ALA A 16 14.14 81.37 -6.34
N LEU A 17 15.00 81.77 -5.40
CA LEU A 17 14.64 82.59 -4.22
C LEU A 17 14.08 83.95 -4.62
N LYS A 18 14.65 84.59 -5.66
CA LYS A 18 14.20 85.91 -6.14
C LYS A 18 12.82 85.87 -6.79
N LEU A 19 12.36 84.69 -7.24
CA LEU A 19 11.03 84.54 -7.83
C LEU A 19 9.91 84.59 -6.79
N GLY A 20 10.22 84.42 -5.50
CA GLY A 20 9.24 84.50 -4.40
C GLY A 20 8.15 83.41 -4.44
N LEU A 21 8.36 82.32 -5.18
CA LEU A 21 7.40 81.24 -5.35
C LEU A 21 7.26 80.44 -4.05
N LYS A 22 6.03 80.05 -3.72
CA LYS A 22 5.69 79.51 -2.40
C LYS A 22 5.69 78.01 -2.33
N ASN A 23 5.58 77.29 -3.44
CA ASN A 23 5.48 75.83 -3.40
C ASN A 23 5.89 75.20 -4.75
N ARG A 24 5.95 73.86 -4.77
CA ARG A 24 6.31 73.10 -5.97
C ARG A 24 5.32 73.35 -7.13
N TYR A 25 4.04 73.54 -6.85
CA TYR A 25 3.04 73.76 -7.89
C TYR A 25 3.31 75.05 -8.67
N GLU A 26 3.56 76.15 -7.96
CA GLU A 26 3.95 77.43 -8.57
C GLU A 26 5.27 77.34 -9.34
N TRP A 27 6.26 76.60 -8.82
CA TRP A 27 7.50 76.35 -9.54
C TRP A 27 7.29 75.62 -10.87
N VAL A 28 6.46 74.58 -10.88
CA VAL A 28 6.16 73.82 -12.09
C VAL A 28 5.37 74.67 -13.08
N ILE A 29 4.41 75.48 -12.61
CA ILE A 29 3.70 76.45 -13.46
C ILE A 29 4.69 77.43 -14.08
N TYR A 30 5.53 78.08 -13.25
CA TYR A 30 6.55 79.00 -13.72
C TYR A 30 7.45 78.37 -14.80
N CYS A 31 7.89 77.13 -14.58
CA CYS A 31 8.73 76.40 -15.53
C CYS A 31 8.01 76.05 -16.84
N SER A 32 6.67 75.92 -16.80
CA SER A 32 5.85 75.55 -17.95
C SER A 32 5.44 76.73 -18.84
N ILE A 33 5.61 77.96 -18.37
CA ILE A 33 5.33 79.16 -19.16
C ILE A 33 6.45 79.34 -20.20
N GLU A 34 6.05 79.36 -21.47
CA GLU A 34 7.00 79.49 -22.58
C GLU A 34 7.86 80.74 -22.44
N ASN A 35 9.17 80.57 -22.66
CA ASN A 35 10.19 81.64 -22.63
C ASN A 35 10.39 82.36 -21.28
N LEU A 36 9.73 81.93 -20.20
CA LEU A 36 9.88 82.57 -18.88
C LEU A 36 11.04 81.98 -18.06
N LYS A 37 11.26 80.66 -18.16
CA LYS A 37 12.33 79.94 -17.45
C LYS A 37 13.63 79.99 -18.26
N PRO A 38 14.75 80.47 -17.69
CA PRO A 38 16.05 80.37 -18.36
C PRO A 38 16.41 78.92 -18.73
N SER A 39 17.06 78.74 -19.88
CA SER A 39 17.43 77.41 -20.39
C SER A 39 18.46 76.69 -19.52
N ASP A 40 19.22 77.42 -18.71
CA ASP A 40 20.22 76.92 -17.78
C ASP A 40 19.70 76.72 -16.33
N ILE A 41 18.38 76.83 -16.13
CA ILE A 41 17.67 76.45 -14.90
C ILE A 41 16.88 75.16 -15.14
N PRO A 42 17.11 74.08 -14.36
CA PRO A 42 16.38 72.83 -14.53
C PRO A 42 14.95 72.90 -13.99
N GLU A 43 14.02 72.22 -14.65
CA GLU A 43 12.62 72.09 -14.21
C GLU A 43 12.50 71.21 -12.96
N ASN A 44 13.29 70.13 -12.93
CA ASN A 44 13.38 69.15 -11.84
C ASN A 44 14.74 69.27 -11.13
N PRO A 45 14.96 70.31 -10.30
CA PRO A 45 16.23 70.54 -9.62
C PRO A 45 16.63 69.39 -8.68
N ASP A 46 15.67 68.64 -8.16
CA ASP A 46 15.85 67.43 -7.36
C ASP A 46 16.54 66.28 -8.11
N GLN A 47 16.34 66.20 -9.43
CA GLN A 47 16.98 65.20 -10.28
C GLN A 47 18.36 65.65 -10.81
N VAL A 48 18.61 66.96 -10.84
CA VAL A 48 19.82 67.54 -11.43
C VAL A 48 20.91 67.82 -10.40
N TYR A 49 20.54 68.33 -9.21
CA TYR A 49 21.51 68.79 -8.23
C TYR A 49 21.68 67.78 -7.09
N LYS A 50 22.90 67.26 -6.94
CA LYS A 50 23.27 66.43 -5.77
C LYS A 50 23.15 67.16 -4.43
N ALA A 51 23.29 68.49 -4.44
CA ALA A 51 23.13 69.35 -3.26
C ALA A 51 21.66 69.62 -2.88
N TRP A 52 20.71 69.02 -3.59
CA TRP A 52 19.29 69.17 -3.31
C TRP A 52 18.93 68.68 -1.90
N SER A 53 18.24 69.53 -1.14
CA SER A 53 17.80 69.25 0.23
C SER A 53 16.30 69.53 0.45
N GLY A 54 15.54 69.59 -0.64
CA GLY A 54 14.09 69.77 -0.64
C GLY A 54 13.61 71.15 -1.07
N TRP A 55 12.31 71.24 -1.36
CA TRP A 55 11.67 72.44 -1.91
C TRP A 55 11.73 73.66 -1.00
N LYS A 56 11.71 73.47 0.33
CA LYS A 56 11.91 74.55 1.29
C LYS A 56 13.29 75.20 1.18
N ASN A 57 14.33 74.39 1.00
CA ASN A 57 15.67 74.92 0.79
C ASN A 57 15.76 75.70 -0.54
N TRP A 58 15.15 75.14 -1.59
CA TRP A 58 15.20 75.69 -2.94
C TRP A 58 14.45 77.03 -3.11
N LEU A 59 13.22 77.11 -2.59
CA LEU A 59 12.33 78.26 -2.78
C LEU A 59 12.37 79.26 -1.61
N GLY A 60 12.86 78.87 -0.44
CA GLY A 60 12.94 79.72 0.76
C GLY A 60 11.59 79.96 1.42
N ASN A 61 10.66 80.61 0.70
CA ASN A 61 9.31 80.97 1.13
C ASN A 61 8.31 79.81 1.01
N TYR A 62 8.72 78.59 1.39
CA TYR A 62 7.91 77.41 1.13
C TYR A 62 6.73 77.27 2.09
N GLU A 63 5.52 77.37 1.54
CA GLU A 63 4.24 77.15 2.20
C GLU A 63 3.72 75.74 1.84
N LYS A 64 3.48 74.92 2.87
CA LYS A 64 2.89 73.60 2.69
C LYS A 64 1.37 73.75 2.56
N VAL A 65 0.83 73.39 1.40
CA VAL A 65 -0.62 73.37 1.16
C VAL A 65 -1.23 72.13 1.84
N PRO A 66 -2.21 72.27 2.74
CA PRO A 66 -2.90 71.14 3.35
C PRO A 66 -3.75 70.41 2.30
N PHE A 67 -3.89 69.09 2.44
CA PHE A 67 -4.76 68.32 1.55
C PHE A 67 -6.22 68.50 1.92
N LEU A 68 -7.08 68.51 0.90
CA LEU A 68 -8.54 68.60 1.10
C LEU A 68 -9.08 67.36 1.83
N PRO A 69 -10.22 67.48 2.53
CA PRO A 69 -11.00 66.33 3.00
C PRO A 69 -11.31 65.35 1.87
N PHE A 70 -11.54 64.07 2.22
CA PHE A 70 -11.69 62.99 1.23
C PHE A 70 -12.76 63.29 0.16
N GLU A 71 -13.95 63.74 0.57
CA GLU A 71 -15.06 63.96 -0.36
C GLU A 71 -14.78 65.12 -1.34
N GLU A 72 -14.27 66.24 -0.84
CA GLU A 72 -13.91 67.40 -1.69
C GLU A 72 -12.76 67.06 -2.64
N ALA A 73 -11.76 66.31 -2.16
CA ALA A 73 -10.65 65.87 -2.98
C ALA A 73 -11.11 64.89 -4.07
N ARG A 74 -12.02 63.99 -3.74
CA ARG A 74 -12.63 63.01 -4.67
C ARG A 74 -13.46 63.69 -5.74
N GLU A 75 -14.24 64.72 -5.39
CA GLU A 75 -15.01 65.51 -6.34
C GLU A 75 -14.10 66.19 -7.37
N LYS A 76 -13.05 66.89 -6.91
CA LYS A 76 -12.04 67.51 -7.80
C LYS A 76 -11.33 66.50 -8.71
N VAL A 77 -11.05 65.30 -8.21
CA VAL A 77 -10.44 64.24 -9.03
C VAL A 77 -11.40 63.73 -10.10
N ARG A 78 -12.69 63.64 -9.80
CA ARG A 78 -13.73 63.20 -10.74
C ARG A 78 -14.00 64.21 -11.84
N GLU A 79 -13.95 65.51 -11.53
CA GLU A 79 -14.02 66.58 -12.55
C GLU A 79 -12.94 66.43 -13.63
N LYS A 80 -11.79 65.84 -13.28
CA LYS A 80 -10.70 65.59 -14.22
C LYS A 80 -11.01 64.48 -15.24
N ASN A 81 -12.02 63.64 -14.99
CA ASN A 81 -12.46 62.54 -15.87
C ASN A 81 -11.32 61.59 -16.27
N LEU A 82 -10.44 61.24 -15.33
CA LEU A 82 -9.33 60.31 -15.56
C LEU A 82 -9.85 58.87 -15.73
N LYS A 83 -9.46 58.20 -16.81
CA LYS A 83 -10.07 56.91 -17.21
C LYS A 83 -9.52 55.70 -16.46
N ASN A 84 -8.31 55.80 -15.93
CA ASN A 84 -7.62 54.68 -15.31
C ASN A 84 -6.46 55.14 -14.42
N THR A 85 -5.89 54.18 -13.69
CA THR A 85 -4.76 54.40 -12.78
C THR A 85 -3.47 54.80 -13.49
N ALA A 86 -3.31 54.53 -14.79
CA ALA A 86 -2.13 54.98 -15.55
C ALA A 86 -2.22 56.49 -15.84
N GLU A 87 -3.39 56.99 -16.22
CA GLU A 87 -3.65 58.43 -16.36
C GLU A 87 -3.51 59.16 -15.02
N TRP A 88 -4.01 58.56 -13.92
CA TRP A 88 -3.80 59.08 -12.57
C TRP A 88 -2.32 59.27 -12.23
N LYS A 89 -1.49 58.25 -12.50
CA LYS A 89 -0.04 58.31 -12.24
C LYS A 89 0.61 59.43 -13.05
N LYS A 90 0.31 59.52 -14.35
CA LYS A 90 0.83 60.59 -15.22
C LYS A 90 0.45 61.97 -14.70
N TRP A 91 -0.78 62.16 -14.24
CA TRP A 91 -1.22 63.43 -13.66
C TRP A 91 -0.49 63.77 -12.35
N CYS A 92 -0.12 62.75 -11.54
CA CYS A 92 0.63 62.92 -10.30
C CYS A 92 2.13 63.19 -10.49
N ASP A 93 2.70 63.00 -11.68
CA ASP A 93 4.13 63.12 -11.94
C ASP A 93 4.64 64.57 -12.02
N TRP A 94 3.79 65.57 -11.75
CA TRP A 94 4.14 67.00 -11.75
C TRP A 94 4.76 67.51 -13.05
N THR A 95 4.47 66.85 -14.17
CA THR A 95 4.84 67.27 -15.51
C THR A 95 3.65 67.95 -16.18
N MET A 96 3.88 69.06 -16.88
CA MET A 96 2.85 69.66 -17.74
C MET A 96 2.65 68.75 -18.94
N ASN A 97 1.69 67.83 -18.81
CA ASN A 97 1.24 66.95 -19.89
C ASN A 97 -0.15 67.39 -20.35
N GLY A 98 -0.72 66.75 -21.38
CA GLY A 98 -2.07 67.07 -21.88
C GLY A 98 -3.20 66.98 -20.84
N LEU A 99 -2.91 66.53 -19.61
CA LEU A 99 -3.83 66.49 -18.47
C LEU A 99 -3.62 67.66 -17.49
N GLY A 100 -2.72 68.59 -17.76
CA GLY A 100 -2.39 69.70 -16.86
C GLY A 100 -1.69 69.27 -15.57
N ILE A 101 -1.45 70.23 -14.67
CA ILE A 101 -0.72 70.00 -13.41
C ILE A 101 -1.71 69.66 -12.29
N LYS A 102 -1.45 68.58 -11.56
CA LYS A 102 -2.25 68.21 -10.39
C LYS A 102 -2.21 69.31 -9.31
N PRO A 103 -3.37 69.79 -8.83
CA PRO A 103 -3.43 70.77 -7.75
C PRO A 103 -2.66 70.32 -6.49
N PRO A 104 -2.02 71.23 -5.75
CA PRO A 104 -1.21 70.90 -4.58
C PRO A 104 -2.02 70.32 -3.42
N GLU A 105 -3.31 70.64 -3.33
CA GLU A 105 -4.22 70.16 -2.29
C GLU A 105 -4.74 68.72 -2.50
N ILE A 106 -4.39 68.07 -3.62
CA ILE A 106 -4.72 66.66 -3.90
C ILE A 106 -3.50 65.77 -3.62
N PRO A 107 -3.59 64.76 -2.75
CA PRO A 107 -2.46 63.87 -2.47
C PRO A 107 -2.18 62.93 -3.65
N ALA A 108 -0.90 62.72 -3.97
CA ALA A 108 -0.48 61.76 -5.00
C ALA A 108 -0.68 60.28 -4.57
N SER A 109 -0.84 60.04 -3.27
CA SER A 109 -1.06 58.71 -2.67
C SER A 109 -2.32 58.70 -1.79
N PRO A 110 -3.52 58.86 -2.39
CA PRO A 110 -4.77 59.03 -1.65
C PRO A 110 -5.12 57.82 -0.78
N HIS A 111 -4.76 56.61 -1.22
CA HIS A 111 -4.90 55.37 -0.44
C HIS A 111 -4.16 55.35 0.91
N ILE A 112 -3.12 56.19 1.08
CA ILE A 112 -2.41 56.34 2.35
C ILE A 112 -3.10 57.41 3.21
N TYR A 113 -3.37 58.57 2.62
CA TYR A 113 -3.90 59.73 3.34
C TYR A 113 -5.36 59.58 3.76
N TYR A 114 -6.18 58.93 2.94
CA TYR A 114 -7.61 58.76 3.18
C TYR A 114 -7.98 57.34 3.61
N LYS A 115 -7.00 56.54 4.03
CA LYS A 115 -7.20 55.14 4.42
C LYS A 115 -8.36 54.96 5.41
N ASP A 116 -8.42 55.82 6.41
CA ASP A 116 -9.43 55.78 7.48
C ASP A 116 -10.53 56.84 7.28
N SER A 117 -10.58 57.47 6.10
CA SER A 117 -11.48 58.58 5.76
C SER A 117 -12.36 58.28 4.55
N GLY A 118 -12.70 57.00 4.33
CA GLY A 118 -13.62 56.59 3.26
C GLY A 118 -12.98 56.00 2.01
N TRP A 119 -11.65 55.76 2.00
CA TRP A 119 -10.99 55.15 0.86
C TRP A 119 -11.47 53.71 0.57
N VAL A 120 -12.12 53.52 -0.58
CA VAL A 120 -12.56 52.18 -1.07
C VAL A 120 -11.58 51.61 -2.10
N GLY A 121 -11.02 52.46 -2.95
CA GLY A 121 -10.09 52.04 -3.99
C GLY A 121 -10.05 53.03 -5.16
N TYR A 122 -9.09 52.83 -6.07
CA TYR A 122 -8.87 53.76 -7.18
C TYR A 122 -10.07 53.92 -8.12
N ASN A 123 -10.91 52.89 -8.29
CA ASN A 123 -12.07 53.01 -9.18
C ASN A 123 -13.12 53.97 -8.59
N ASP A 124 -13.40 53.88 -7.28
CA ASP A 124 -14.27 54.84 -6.60
C ASP A 124 -13.66 56.24 -6.61
N TRP A 125 -12.37 56.35 -6.27
CA TRP A 125 -11.65 57.62 -6.24
C TRP A 125 -11.65 58.36 -7.59
N LEU A 126 -11.43 57.64 -8.68
CA LEU A 126 -11.43 58.20 -10.03
C LEU A 126 -12.83 58.33 -10.65
N GLY A 127 -13.86 57.77 -10.00
CA GLY A 127 -15.22 57.72 -10.55
C GLY A 127 -15.33 56.80 -11.78
N THR A 128 -14.43 55.83 -11.93
CA THR A 128 -14.46 54.92 -13.07
C THR A 128 -15.34 53.71 -12.75
N GLU A 129 -16.45 53.57 -13.49
CA GLU A 129 -17.30 52.40 -13.37
C GLU A 129 -16.52 51.11 -13.68
N ASN A 130 -16.62 50.15 -12.79
CA ASN A 130 -15.94 48.88 -12.93
C ASN A 130 -16.77 47.97 -13.87
N ASN A 131 -16.72 48.22 -15.19
CA ASN A 131 -17.43 47.43 -16.21
C ASN A 131 -17.12 45.91 -16.18
N ARG A 132 -16.11 45.50 -15.40
CA ARG A 132 -15.77 44.09 -15.13
C ARG A 132 -16.63 43.42 -14.06
N LEU A 133 -17.31 44.19 -13.19
CA LEU A 133 -18.19 43.66 -12.15
C LEU A 133 -19.62 43.40 -12.66
N ASN A 134 -20.06 44.09 -13.72
CA ASN A 134 -21.38 43.93 -14.33
C ASN A 134 -21.39 43.06 -15.60
N ARG A 135 -20.38 42.20 -15.81
CA ARG A 135 -20.40 41.28 -16.96
C ARG A 135 -21.25 40.07 -16.61
N GLU A 136 -22.45 40.01 -17.19
CA GLU A 136 -23.28 38.81 -17.12
C GLU A 136 -22.58 37.69 -17.90
N TYR A 137 -22.23 36.63 -17.19
CA TYR A 137 -21.67 35.42 -17.79
C TYR A 137 -22.78 34.39 -17.92
N ARG A 138 -22.77 33.64 -19.02
CA ARG A 138 -23.75 32.56 -19.22
C ARG A 138 -23.69 31.51 -18.11
N SER A 139 -24.72 30.68 -18.03
CA SER A 139 -24.79 29.63 -17.02
C SER A 139 -23.60 28.65 -17.13
N PHE A 140 -23.26 28.00 -16.00
CA PHE A 140 -22.18 27.02 -15.97
C PHE A 140 -22.40 25.89 -17.00
N GLU A 141 -23.63 25.37 -17.11
CA GLU A 141 -23.91 24.26 -18.01
C GLU A 141 -23.82 24.65 -19.49
N GLU A 142 -24.22 25.86 -19.87
CA GLU A 142 -24.06 26.35 -21.24
C GLU A 142 -22.60 26.63 -21.58
N ALA A 143 -21.84 27.21 -20.64
CA ALA A 143 -20.40 27.41 -20.80
C ALA A 143 -19.65 26.07 -20.93
N ARG A 144 -20.05 25.08 -20.13
CA ARG A 144 -19.48 23.72 -20.15
C ARG A 144 -19.83 22.99 -21.45
N LYS A 145 -21.08 23.06 -21.91
CA LYS A 145 -21.50 22.50 -23.20
C LYS A 145 -20.71 23.10 -24.36
N PHE A 146 -20.56 24.43 -24.37
CA PHE A 146 -19.73 25.12 -25.37
C PHE A 146 -18.28 24.65 -25.33
N ALA A 147 -17.65 24.66 -24.14
CA ALA A 147 -16.24 24.32 -24.00
C ALA A 147 -15.94 22.86 -24.39
N ARG A 148 -16.87 21.93 -24.15
CA ARG A 148 -16.79 20.53 -24.61
C ARG A 148 -16.80 20.40 -26.13
N ASN A 149 -17.57 21.23 -26.83
CA ASN A 149 -17.62 21.17 -28.29
C ASN A 149 -16.30 21.63 -28.96
N LEU A 150 -15.44 22.35 -28.25
CA LEU A 150 -14.13 22.78 -28.78
C LEU A 150 -13.11 21.64 -28.88
N GLY A 151 -13.32 20.52 -28.17
CA GLY A 151 -12.39 19.38 -28.17
C GLY A 151 -11.05 19.64 -27.47
N LEU A 152 -10.94 20.73 -26.70
CA LEU A 152 -9.73 21.04 -25.93
C LEU A 152 -9.55 20.04 -24.78
N THR A 153 -8.30 19.72 -24.43
CA THR A 153 -8.01 18.63 -23.48
C THR A 153 -7.22 19.04 -22.25
N SER A 154 -6.91 20.34 -22.11
CA SER A 154 -6.12 20.86 -20.98
C SER A 154 -6.42 22.33 -20.71
N SER A 155 -6.10 22.77 -19.50
CA SER A 155 -6.16 24.19 -19.10
C SER A 155 -5.27 25.07 -19.97
N GLU A 156 -4.10 24.54 -20.37
CA GLU A 156 -3.18 25.24 -21.25
C GLU A 156 -3.83 25.54 -22.60
N TYR A 157 -4.45 24.53 -23.22
CA TYR A 157 -5.16 24.73 -24.48
C TYR A 157 -6.37 25.65 -24.33
N TRP A 158 -7.07 25.63 -23.21
CA TRP A 158 -8.13 26.60 -22.91
C TRP A 158 -7.59 28.05 -22.85
N LEU A 159 -6.44 28.28 -22.21
CA LEU A 159 -5.84 29.61 -22.13
C LEU A 159 -5.37 30.12 -23.50
N ARG A 160 -4.74 29.26 -24.30
CA ARG A 160 -4.31 29.57 -25.67
C ARG A 160 -5.52 29.88 -26.57
N TYR A 161 -6.61 29.14 -26.40
CA TYR A 161 -7.89 29.43 -27.04
C TYR A 161 -8.43 30.80 -26.63
N CYS A 162 -8.40 31.13 -25.34
CA CYS A 162 -8.84 32.44 -24.88
C CYS A 162 -7.99 33.62 -25.40
N LYS A 163 -6.75 33.35 -25.83
CA LYS A 163 -5.86 34.33 -26.49
C LYS A 163 -6.06 34.42 -28.00
N GLY A 164 -6.90 33.57 -28.59
CA GLY A 164 -7.13 33.55 -30.04
C GLY A 164 -6.04 32.82 -30.84
N GLU A 165 -5.25 31.94 -30.20
CA GLU A 165 -4.13 31.26 -30.87
C GLU A 165 -4.57 30.11 -31.81
N PHE A 166 -5.86 29.76 -31.84
CA PHE A 166 -6.40 28.71 -32.72
C PHE A 166 -7.26 29.33 -33.81
N SER A 167 -6.76 29.33 -35.05
CA SER A 167 -7.47 29.84 -36.23
C SER A 167 -8.61 28.93 -36.70
N ASN A 168 -8.57 27.64 -36.35
CA ASN A 168 -9.55 26.65 -36.75
C ASN A 168 -10.72 26.50 -35.76
N LEU A 169 -10.75 27.28 -34.67
CA LEU A 169 -11.82 27.26 -33.66
C LEU A 169 -12.61 28.57 -33.68
N PRO A 170 -13.89 28.55 -33.29
CA PRO A 170 -14.69 29.78 -33.22
C PRO A 170 -14.11 30.75 -32.18
N PRO A 171 -14.21 32.08 -32.37
CA PRO A 171 -13.70 33.06 -31.41
C PRO A 171 -14.33 32.86 -30.02
N LYS A 172 -13.58 33.19 -28.96
CA LYS A 172 -14.06 33.04 -27.58
C LYS A 172 -15.26 33.97 -27.33
N PRO A 173 -16.44 33.45 -26.94
CA PRO A 173 -17.59 34.28 -26.57
C PRO A 173 -17.26 35.20 -25.39
N ASP A 174 -17.76 36.43 -25.41
CA ASP A 174 -17.49 37.43 -24.36
C ASP A 174 -18.13 37.12 -23.01
N ASP A 175 -19.25 36.39 -23.06
CA ASP A 175 -20.07 35.90 -21.95
C ASP A 175 -19.55 34.58 -21.34
N ILE A 176 -18.38 34.11 -21.77
CA ILE A 176 -17.63 33.05 -21.10
C ILE A 176 -16.33 33.63 -20.50
N PRO A 177 -16.13 33.51 -19.18
CA PRO A 177 -14.95 34.06 -18.51
C PRO A 177 -13.70 33.26 -18.90
N THR A 178 -12.56 33.92 -19.04
CA THR A 178 -11.27 33.23 -19.22
C THR A 178 -10.93 32.37 -17.99
N ASN A 179 -11.16 32.91 -16.78
CA ASN A 179 -10.99 32.17 -15.52
C ASN A 179 -12.31 31.52 -15.07
N VAL A 180 -12.71 30.48 -15.81
CA VAL A 180 -13.89 29.66 -15.53
C VAL A 180 -13.88 29.06 -14.13
N ALA A 181 -12.71 28.69 -13.61
CA ALA A 181 -12.55 28.09 -12.28
C ALA A 181 -12.95 29.05 -11.16
N ARG A 182 -12.64 30.35 -11.31
CA ARG A 182 -13.06 31.37 -10.34
C ARG A 182 -14.54 31.66 -10.46
N LYS A 183 -15.07 31.80 -11.68
CA LYS A 183 -16.47 32.21 -11.87
C LYS A 183 -17.46 31.13 -11.46
N TYR A 184 -17.16 29.86 -11.76
CA TYR A 184 -18.08 28.75 -11.53
C TYR A 184 -17.74 27.88 -10.32
N ARG A 185 -16.81 28.35 -9.46
CA ARG A 185 -16.28 27.62 -8.30
C ARG A 185 -17.39 26.95 -7.49
N ASP A 186 -18.41 27.73 -7.14
CA ASP A 186 -19.48 27.33 -6.21
C ASP A 186 -20.75 26.86 -6.96
N ILE A 187 -20.66 26.70 -8.29
CA ILE A 187 -21.79 26.38 -9.18
C ILE A 187 -21.48 25.13 -10.01
N GLY A 188 -20.87 24.11 -9.37
CA GLY A 188 -20.63 22.80 -9.98
C GLY A 188 -19.26 22.59 -10.66
N TRP A 189 -18.33 23.53 -10.51
CA TRP A 189 -16.97 23.39 -11.04
C TRP A 189 -16.22 22.21 -10.39
N ASN A 190 -15.90 21.20 -11.20
CA ASN A 190 -15.14 20.01 -10.78
C ASN A 190 -13.73 19.94 -11.40
N GLY A 191 -13.20 21.09 -11.83
CA GLY A 191 -11.91 21.18 -12.48
C GLY A 191 -11.97 21.13 -14.01
N MET A 192 -10.86 21.52 -14.63
CA MET A 192 -10.81 21.75 -16.08
C MET A 192 -11.03 20.47 -16.91
N ASN A 193 -10.60 19.31 -16.41
CA ASN A 193 -10.81 18.04 -17.10
C ASN A 193 -12.29 17.70 -17.27
N ASP A 194 -13.12 18.02 -16.27
CA ASP A 194 -14.57 17.85 -16.35
C ASP A 194 -15.20 18.88 -17.28
N PHE A 195 -14.83 20.16 -17.09
CA PHE A 195 -15.36 21.27 -17.86
C PHE A 195 -15.15 21.08 -19.37
N LEU A 196 -13.97 20.63 -19.77
CA LEU A 196 -13.62 20.38 -21.16
C LEU A 196 -14.01 18.98 -21.67
N ASN A 197 -14.51 18.08 -20.82
CA ASN A 197 -14.64 16.65 -21.14
C ASN A 197 -13.33 16.03 -21.69
N ALA A 198 -12.20 16.47 -21.13
CA ALA A 198 -10.86 16.18 -21.66
C ALA A 198 -10.56 14.67 -21.72
N LYS A 199 -11.16 13.88 -20.84
CA LYS A 199 -10.99 12.42 -20.80
C LYS A 199 -11.60 11.76 -22.05
N GLU A 200 -12.81 12.17 -22.43
CA GLU A 200 -13.50 11.59 -23.58
C GLU A 200 -12.86 12.06 -24.89
N HIS A 201 -12.50 13.34 -25.03
CA HIS A 201 -11.77 13.80 -26.23
C HIS A 201 -10.43 13.08 -26.40
N ARG A 202 -9.68 12.83 -25.32
CA ARG A 202 -8.46 12.01 -25.37
C ARG A 202 -8.75 10.57 -25.78
N ARG A 203 -9.86 9.98 -25.32
CA ARG A 203 -10.28 8.62 -25.72
C ARG A 203 -10.63 8.57 -27.20
N ILE A 204 -11.49 9.47 -27.68
CA ILE A 204 -11.88 9.59 -29.09
C ILE A 204 -10.64 9.75 -29.96
N ARG A 205 -9.76 10.72 -29.65
CA ARG A 205 -8.52 10.94 -30.41
C ARG A 205 -7.64 9.70 -30.50
N ARG A 206 -7.49 8.94 -29.40
CA ARG A 206 -6.75 7.67 -29.42
C ARG A 206 -7.40 6.63 -30.32
N LEU A 207 -8.73 6.52 -30.27
CA LEU A 207 -9.49 5.57 -31.09
C LEU A 207 -9.43 5.93 -32.57
N THR A 208 -9.62 7.21 -32.93
CA THR A 208 -9.56 7.69 -34.32
C THR A 208 -8.18 7.53 -34.95
N ASN A 209 -7.11 7.67 -34.16
CA ASN A 209 -5.74 7.49 -34.63
C ASN A 209 -5.29 6.03 -34.67
N ALA A 210 -6.08 5.12 -34.09
CA ALA A 210 -5.74 3.71 -34.03
C ALA A 210 -6.45 2.92 -35.12
N ARG A 211 -5.80 1.86 -35.58
CA ARG A 211 -6.42 0.86 -36.44
C ARG A 211 -7.65 0.27 -35.75
N ASP A 212 -8.65 -0.16 -36.53
CA ASP A 212 -9.78 -0.90 -35.98
C ASP A 212 -9.33 -2.10 -35.13
N PHE A 213 -10.05 -2.39 -34.03
CA PHE A 213 -9.63 -3.36 -33.03
C PHE A 213 -9.40 -4.75 -33.60
N GLU A 214 -10.31 -5.28 -34.42
CA GLU A 214 -10.19 -6.63 -34.98
C GLU A 214 -8.97 -6.71 -35.90
N LYS A 215 -8.80 -5.72 -36.80
CA LYS A 215 -7.63 -5.65 -37.68
C LYS A 215 -6.31 -5.47 -36.93
N ALA A 216 -6.32 -4.72 -35.83
CA ALA A 216 -5.15 -4.52 -34.99
C ALA A 216 -4.81 -5.80 -34.20
N ARG A 217 -5.82 -6.53 -33.72
CA ARG A 217 -5.71 -7.82 -33.05
C ARG A 217 -5.15 -8.88 -33.99
N ASP A 218 -5.70 -9.02 -35.19
CA ASP A 218 -5.21 -9.95 -36.22
C ASP A 218 -3.75 -9.67 -36.59
N PHE A 219 -3.39 -8.40 -36.71
CA PHE A 219 -2.00 -7.99 -36.89
C PHE A 219 -1.12 -8.46 -35.73
N VAL A 220 -1.52 -8.23 -34.48
CA VAL A 220 -0.71 -8.67 -33.32
C VAL A 220 -0.63 -10.19 -33.23
N HIS A 221 -1.69 -10.92 -33.58
CA HIS A 221 -1.67 -12.39 -33.66
C HIS A 221 -0.64 -12.88 -34.68
N SER A 222 -0.54 -12.20 -35.84
CA SER A 222 0.47 -12.52 -36.86
C SER A 222 1.92 -12.38 -36.38
N LEU A 223 2.18 -11.52 -35.39
CA LEU A 223 3.51 -11.30 -34.83
C LEU A 223 3.97 -12.46 -33.92
N LYS A 224 3.05 -13.34 -33.49
CA LYS A 224 3.31 -14.47 -32.57
C LYS A 224 3.94 -14.05 -31.23
N ILE A 225 3.70 -12.80 -30.79
CA ILE A 225 4.11 -12.29 -29.48
C ILE A 225 3.18 -12.85 -28.42
N LYS A 226 3.72 -13.51 -27.38
CA LYS A 226 2.91 -14.26 -26.40
C LYS A 226 2.72 -13.57 -25.05
N ASN A 227 3.45 -12.50 -24.78
CA ASN A 227 3.45 -11.87 -23.45
C ASN A 227 3.76 -10.37 -23.54
N LEU A 228 3.48 -9.67 -22.43
CA LEU A 228 3.64 -8.22 -22.32
C LEU A 228 5.10 -7.78 -22.43
N LYS A 229 6.06 -8.59 -21.96
CA LYS A 229 7.49 -8.25 -21.99
C LYS A 229 7.98 -8.14 -23.44
N ASP A 230 7.62 -9.11 -24.27
CA ASP A 230 7.99 -9.11 -25.68
C ASP A 230 7.22 -8.04 -26.47
N TRP A 231 5.97 -7.74 -26.10
CA TRP A 231 5.23 -6.61 -26.64
C TRP A 231 5.92 -5.27 -26.38
N LEU A 232 6.41 -5.04 -25.15
CA LEU A 232 7.12 -3.81 -24.82
C LEU A 232 8.43 -3.68 -25.58
N LYS A 233 9.16 -4.78 -25.78
CA LYS A 233 10.35 -4.79 -26.66
C LYS A 233 9.98 -4.45 -28.11
N TYR A 234 8.89 -5.03 -28.62
CA TYR A 234 8.40 -4.74 -29.96
C TYR A 234 8.03 -3.27 -30.15
N VAL A 235 7.32 -2.69 -29.18
CA VAL A 235 6.95 -1.26 -29.17
C VAL A 235 8.19 -0.35 -29.21
N LYS A 236 9.29 -0.76 -28.57
CA LYS A 236 10.56 -0.03 -28.57
C LYS A 236 11.46 -0.32 -29.78
N GLY A 237 11.08 -1.27 -30.64
CA GLY A 237 11.93 -1.74 -31.74
C GLY A 237 13.11 -2.61 -31.31
N GLU A 238 13.09 -3.12 -30.08
CA GLU A 238 14.15 -3.94 -29.48
C GLU A 238 13.96 -5.46 -29.72
N LEU A 239 12.88 -5.86 -30.40
CA LEU A 239 12.57 -7.27 -30.65
C LEU A 239 13.20 -7.76 -31.96
N PRO A 240 14.17 -8.68 -31.94
CA PRO A 240 14.89 -9.11 -33.15
C PRO A 240 13.97 -9.80 -34.17
N GLY A 241 14.26 -9.58 -35.46
CA GLY A 241 13.54 -10.26 -36.56
C GLY A 241 12.13 -9.74 -36.83
N GLN A 242 11.69 -8.66 -36.18
CA GLN A 242 10.38 -8.06 -36.37
C GLN A 242 10.47 -6.73 -37.11
N LYS A 243 9.50 -6.47 -37.99
CA LYS A 243 9.39 -5.17 -38.69
C LYS A 243 8.98 -4.07 -37.70
N PRO A 244 9.37 -2.79 -37.94
CA PRO A 244 8.95 -1.68 -37.10
C PRO A 244 7.44 -1.63 -36.89
N LYS A 245 7.02 -1.28 -35.68
CA LYS A 245 5.61 -1.19 -35.33
C LYS A 245 4.92 -0.08 -36.14
N PRO A 246 3.80 -0.38 -36.82
CA PRO A 246 3.00 0.64 -37.48
C PRO A 246 2.53 1.74 -36.51
N ALA A 247 2.38 2.96 -37.01
CA ALA A 247 1.98 4.13 -36.21
C ALA A 247 0.53 4.03 -35.68
N ASP A 248 -0.34 3.36 -36.44
CA ASP A 248 -1.76 3.12 -36.13
C ASP A 248 -1.97 1.95 -35.15
N ILE A 249 -0.92 1.22 -34.77
CA ILE A 249 -0.97 0.20 -33.72
C ILE A 249 -0.58 0.85 -32.38
N PRO A 250 -1.51 0.94 -31.40
CA PRO A 250 -1.25 1.66 -30.16
C PRO A 250 -0.25 0.92 -29.26
N ASN A 251 0.61 1.68 -28.58
CA ASN A 251 1.56 1.13 -27.59
C ASN A 251 0.82 0.49 -26.39
N SER A 252 -0.27 1.15 -25.98
CA SER A 252 -1.13 0.80 -24.86
C SER A 252 -2.55 0.50 -25.37
N PRO A 253 -2.78 -0.68 -25.99
CA PRO A 253 -4.07 -1.04 -26.59
C PRO A 253 -5.21 -1.04 -25.58
N GLU A 254 -4.94 -1.32 -24.30
CA GLU A 254 -5.91 -1.27 -23.21
C GLU A 254 -6.47 0.12 -22.94
N LEU A 255 -5.75 1.19 -23.29
CA LEU A 255 -6.23 2.57 -23.15
C LEU A 255 -7.03 3.04 -24.38
N VAL A 256 -6.87 2.37 -25.51
CA VAL A 256 -7.51 2.73 -26.79
C VAL A 256 -8.78 1.93 -26.97
N TYR A 257 -8.70 0.61 -26.86
CA TYR A 257 -9.79 -0.31 -27.19
C TYR A 257 -10.69 -0.63 -25.99
N LYS A 258 -10.54 0.07 -24.85
CA LYS A 258 -11.43 -0.10 -23.70
C LYS A 258 -12.88 0.22 -24.08
N GLY A 259 -13.76 -0.77 -23.90
CA GLY A 259 -15.16 -0.70 -24.32
C GLY A 259 -15.40 -0.87 -25.82
N HIS A 260 -14.36 -1.18 -26.59
CA HIS A 260 -14.40 -1.41 -28.05
C HIS A 260 -13.66 -2.72 -28.37
N GLY A 261 -14.13 -3.84 -27.80
CA GLY A 261 -13.59 -5.17 -28.08
C GLY A 261 -12.44 -5.65 -27.17
N TRP A 262 -11.77 -4.77 -26.42
CA TRP A 262 -10.67 -5.17 -25.52
C TRP A 262 -11.08 -6.17 -24.43
N LYS A 263 -10.59 -7.41 -24.52
CA LYS A 263 -10.80 -8.48 -23.51
C LYS A 263 -9.58 -8.72 -22.60
N GLY A 264 -8.48 -7.99 -22.85
CA GLY A 264 -7.23 -8.10 -22.11
C GLY A 264 -6.09 -8.65 -22.96
N TYR A 265 -4.88 -8.64 -22.39
CA TYR A 265 -3.66 -9.04 -23.11
C TYR A 265 -3.66 -10.49 -23.59
N GLY A 266 -4.38 -11.39 -22.92
CA GLY A 266 -4.51 -12.78 -23.38
C GLY A 266 -5.13 -12.87 -24.77
N ASP A 267 -6.25 -12.16 -24.98
CA ASP A 267 -6.92 -12.06 -26.28
C ASP A 267 -6.10 -11.25 -27.28
N TRP A 268 -5.52 -10.13 -26.87
CA TRP A 268 -4.67 -9.29 -27.71
C TRP A 268 -3.47 -10.05 -28.31
N PHE A 269 -2.85 -10.94 -27.54
CA PHE A 269 -1.72 -11.77 -27.98
C PHE A 269 -2.14 -13.11 -28.60
N GLY A 270 -3.44 -13.43 -28.64
CA GLY A 270 -3.95 -14.71 -29.15
C GLY A 270 -3.59 -15.91 -28.26
N THR A 271 -3.18 -15.67 -27.01
CA THR A 271 -2.89 -16.73 -26.03
C THR A 271 -4.14 -17.15 -25.25
N TYR A 272 -5.18 -16.33 -25.26
CA TYR A 272 -6.42 -16.47 -24.48
C TYR A 272 -6.17 -16.70 -22.98
N ALA A 273 -4.98 -16.36 -22.49
CA ALA A 273 -4.61 -16.56 -21.11
C ALA A 273 -5.43 -15.64 -20.20
N ILE A 274 -6.35 -16.25 -19.43
CA ILE A 274 -7.10 -15.54 -18.40
C ILE A 274 -6.15 -15.21 -17.25
N ALA A 275 -6.12 -13.94 -16.84
CA ALA A 275 -5.32 -13.48 -15.71
C ALA A 275 -5.64 -14.32 -14.45
N PRO A 276 -4.65 -14.78 -13.66
CA PRO A 276 -4.87 -15.72 -12.56
C PRO A 276 -5.99 -15.31 -11.59
N PHE A 277 -6.11 -14.01 -11.28
CA PHE A 277 -7.12 -13.49 -10.35
C PHE A 277 -8.55 -13.43 -10.90
N LYS A 278 -8.74 -13.55 -12.23
CA LYS A 278 -10.07 -13.62 -12.86
C LYS A 278 -10.54 -15.05 -13.10
N ARG A 279 -9.68 -16.05 -12.89
CA ARG A 279 -10.03 -17.45 -13.09
C ARG A 279 -11.04 -17.86 -12.02
N LYS A 280 -12.22 -18.30 -12.45
CA LYS A 280 -13.21 -18.92 -11.59
C LYS A 280 -12.96 -20.42 -11.60
N TYR A 281 -12.63 -20.97 -10.45
CA TYR A 281 -12.40 -22.41 -10.27
C TYR A 281 -13.64 -23.03 -9.62
N ARG A 282 -13.96 -24.28 -9.99
CA ARG A 282 -15.03 -25.05 -9.36
C ARG A 282 -14.71 -25.36 -7.89
N SER A 283 -15.69 -25.87 -7.13
CA SER A 283 -15.48 -26.25 -5.73
C SER A 283 -14.46 -27.38 -5.60
N PHE A 284 -13.85 -27.49 -4.41
CA PHE A 284 -12.92 -28.58 -4.10
C PHE A 284 -13.57 -29.95 -4.31
N GLU A 285 -14.80 -30.15 -3.86
CA GLU A 285 -15.53 -31.42 -3.95
C GLU A 285 -15.72 -31.84 -5.42
N SER A 286 -16.18 -30.91 -6.27
CA SER A 286 -16.39 -31.19 -7.69
C SER A 286 -15.07 -31.39 -8.45
N ALA A 287 -14.01 -30.64 -8.11
CA ALA A 287 -12.68 -30.87 -8.67
C ALA A 287 -12.10 -32.23 -8.24
N ARG A 288 -12.40 -32.68 -7.02
CA ARG A 288 -11.96 -33.95 -6.46
C ARG A 288 -12.68 -35.13 -7.10
N GLU A 289 -13.99 -35.04 -7.32
CA GLU A 289 -14.75 -36.06 -8.04
C GLU A 289 -14.22 -36.25 -9.46
N PHE A 290 -14.04 -35.16 -10.20
CA PHE A 290 -13.44 -35.19 -11.53
C PHE A 290 -12.05 -35.85 -11.50
N ALA A 291 -11.19 -35.49 -10.54
CA ALA A 291 -9.85 -36.05 -10.44
C ALA A 291 -9.85 -37.56 -10.15
N ARG A 292 -10.88 -38.07 -9.44
CA ARG A 292 -11.05 -39.49 -9.13
C ARG A 292 -11.52 -40.30 -10.33
N GLU A 293 -12.35 -39.73 -11.19
CA GLU A 293 -12.79 -40.37 -12.44
C GLU A 293 -11.62 -40.65 -13.40
N LEU A 294 -10.57 -39.83 -13.36
CA LEU A 294 -9.37 -40.03 -14.18
C LEU A 294 -8.52 -41.25 -13.75
N GLY A 295 -8.74 -41.81 -12.56
CA GLY A 295 -7.98 -42.97 -12.06
C GLY A 295 -6.49 -42.73 -11.84
N LEU A 296 -6.05 -41.47 -11.78
CA LEU A 296 -4.64 -41.13 -11.55
C LEU A 296 -4.25 -41.43 -10.11
N THR A 297 -3.11 -42.09 -9.87
CA THR A 297 -2.75 -42.57 -8.51
C THR A 297 -1.68 -41.75 -7.82
N SER A 298 -1.04 -40.80 -8.51
CA SER A 298 0.06 -39.99 -7.97
C SER A 298 0.02 -38.53 -8.41
N SER A 299 0.70 -37.68 -7.62
CA SER A 299 0.87 -36.25 -7.92
C SER A 299 1.58 -36.02 -9.25
N GLU A 300 2.54 -36.87 -9.59
CA GLU A 300 3.33 -36.78 -10.82
C GLU A 300 2.42 -36.99 -12.03
N LYS A 301 1.54 -38.00 -11.98
CA LYS A 301 0.55 -38.27 -13.02
C LYS A 301 -0.48 -37.16 -13.15
N TRP A 302 -0.91 -36.56 -12.04
CA TRP A 302 -1.78 -35.38 -12.08
C TRP A 302 -1.11 -34.17 -12.78
N ILE A 303 0.17 -33.92 -12.50
CA ILE A 303 0.92 -32.83 -13.13
C ILE A 303 1.14 -33.10 -14.62
N GLU A 304 1.48 -34.32 -15.00
CA GLU A 304 1.63 -34.76 -16.39
C GLU A 304 0.32 -34.57 -17.18
N TYR A 305 -0.80 -35.03 -16.62
CA TYR A 305 -2.14 -34.80 -17.15
C TYR A 305 -2.42 -33.30 -17.36
N CYS A 306 -2.16 -32.47 -16.34
CA CYS A 306 -2.41 -31.02 -16.43
C CYS A 306 -1.56 -30.30 -17.48
N LYS A 307 -0.43 -30.89 -17.89
CA LYS A 307 0.44 -30.39 -18.98
C LYS A 307 0.02 -30.90 -20.36
N GLY A 308 -0.99 -31.77 -20.44
CA GLY A 308 -1.42 -32.41 -21.68
C GLY A 308 -0.56 -33.61 -22.09
N GLY A 309 0.23 -34.17 -21.18
CA GLY A 309 1.08 -35.34 -21.46
C GLY A 309 0.33 -36.68 -21.54
N LEU A 310 -0.97 -36.69 -21.22
CA LEU A 310 -1.84 -37.88 -21.28
C LEU A 310 -3.03 -37.59 -22.23
N PRO A 311 -2.84 -37.74 -23.55
CA PRO A 311 -3.85 -37.34 -24.55
C PRO A 311 -5.08 -38.27 -24.60
N ASP A 312 -4.95 -39.52 -24.13
CA ASP A 312 -6.05 -40.50 -24.10
C ASP A 312 -7.09 -40.21 -22.99
N LEU A 313 -6.79 -39.28 -22.09
CA LEU A 313 -7.70 -38.85 -21.03
C LEU A 313 -8.52 -37.61 -21.46
N ILE A 314 -9.69 -37.45 -20.85
CA ILE A 314 -10.54 -36.27 -21.05
C ILE A 314 -9.72 -34.99 -20.82
N LYS A 315 -9.79 -34.03 -21.74
CA LYS A 315 -9.04 -32.77 -21.66
C LYS A 315 -9.34 -32.02 -20.36
N LYS A 316 -8.30 -31.49 -19.71
CA LYS A 316 -8.42 -30.75 -18.43
C LYS A 316 -9.42 -29.58 -18.56
N PRO A 317 -10.49 -29.54 -17.76
CA PRO A 317 -11.38 -28.39 -17.69
C PRO A 317 -10.64 -27.10 -17.26
N GLU A 318 -11.03 -25.96 -17.82
CA GLU A 318 -10.39 -24.65 -17.53
C GLU A 318 -10.65 -24.16 -16.10
N ASP A 319 -11.77 -24.58 -15.53
CA ASP A 319 -12.21 -24.28 -14.16
C ASP A 319 -11.62 -25.24 -13.11
N ILE A 320 -10.67 -26.12 -13.49
CA ILE A 320 -9.83 -26.86 -12.56
C ILE A 320 -8.40 -26.30 -12.59
N PRO A 321 -7.87 -25.85 -11.44
CA PRO A 321 -6.51 -25.32 -11.36
C PRO A 321 -5.49 -26.44 -11.54
N THR A 322 -4.37 -26.17 -12.22
CA THR A 322 -3.24 -27.11 -12.28
C THR A 322 -2.65 -27.37 -10.89
N ASN A 323 -2.51 -26.31 -10.07
CA ASN A 323 -2.04 -26.42 -8.69
C ASN A 323 -3.23 -26.46 -7.71
N VAL A 324 -3.86 -27.63 -7.66
CA VAL A 324 -5.01 -27.91 -6.77
C VAL A 324 -4.65 -27.73 -5.29
N ALA A 325 -3.44 -28.10 -4.88
CA ALA A 325 -2.98 -27.98 -3.50
C ALA A 325 -2.98 -26.51 -3.03
N ARG A 326 -2.51 -25.60 -3.87
CA ARG A 326 -2.52 -24.17 -3.54
C ARG A 326 -3.92 -23.59 -3.56
N LYS A 327 -4.74 -23.93 -4.56
CA LYS A 327 -6.09 -23.35 -4.68
C LYS A 327 -7.00 -23.82 -3.56
N TYR A 328 -7.00 -25.11 -3.23
CA TYR A 328 -7.93 -25.70 -2.27
C TYR A 328 -7.36 -25.84 -0.85
N ALA A 329 -6.21 -25.22 -0.55
CA ALA A 329 -5.52 -25.32 0.75
C ALA A 329 -6.44 -25.02 1.95
N LYS A 330 -7.40 -24.11 1.80
CA LYS A 330 -8.38 -23.72 2.82
C LYS A 330 -9.80 -24.27 2.59
N GLU A 331 -9.97 -25.07 1.53
CA GLU A 331 -11.26 -25.59 1.06
C GLU A 331 -11.35 -27.12 1.25
N GLY A 332 -10.68 -27.67 2.27
CA GLY A 332 -10.76 -29.10 2.60
C GLY A 332 -9.65 -29.98 2.02
N TRP A 333 -8.61 -29.40 1.42
CA TRP A 333 -7.45 -30.13 0.91
C TRP A 333 -6.71 -30.91 2.01
N LYS A 334 -6.62 -32.24 1.85
CA LYS A 334 -5.91 -33.17 2.76
C LYS A 334 -4.66 -33.80 2.13
N GLY A 335 -4.28 -33.35 0.93
CA GLY A 335 -3.16 -33.90 0.15
C GLY A 335 -3.60 -34.77 -1.03
N TYR A 336 -2.66 -35.09 -1.92
CA TYR A 336 -2.94 -35.82 -3.16
C TYR A 336 -3.52 -37.22 -2.93
N LYS A 337 -3.18 -37.88 -1.82
CA LYS A 337 -3.74 -39.21 -1.50
C LYS A 337 -5.26 -39.18 -1.34
N ASP A 338 -5.81 -38.15 -0.69
CA ASP A 338 -7.26 -37.93 -0.55
C ASP A 338 -7.87 -37.47 -1.87
N PHE A 339 -7.22 -36.51 -2.52
CA PHE A 339 -7.72 -35.90 -3.74
C PHE A 339 -7.88 -36.90 -4.89
N LEU A 340 -6.89 -37.78 -5.06
CA LEU A 340 -6.84 -38.78 -6.13
C LEU A 340 -7.35 -40.16 -5.72
N GLN A 341 -7.73 -40.36 -4.45
CA GLN A 341 -8.19 -41.66 -3.94
C GLN A 341 -7.14 -42.78 -4.13
N SER A 342 -5.85 -42.44 -4.02
CA SER A 342 -4.71 -43.33 -4.33
C SER A 342 -4.71 -44.66 -3.55
N ASN A 343 -5.34 -44.72 -2.37
CA ASN A 343 -5.36 -45.91 -1.52
C ASN A 343 -6.26 -47.03 -2.08
N ILE A 344 -7.40 -46.68 -2.68
CA ILE A 344 -8.36 -47.65 -3.22
C ILE A 344 -7.83 -48.28 -4.52
N HIS A 345 -7.19 -47.47 -5.38
CA HIS A 345 -6.49 -48.00 -6.54
C HIS A 345 -5.33 -48.93 -6.15
N ARG A 346 -4.57 -48.57 -5.11
CA ARG A 346 -3.48 -49.44 -4.59
C ARG A 346 -4.01 -50.77 -4.03
N GLN A 347 -5.21 -50.79 -3.45
CA GLN A 347 -5.89 -52.04 -3.05
C GLN A 347 -6.30 -52.87 -4.26
N LYS A 348 -6.95 -52.26 -5.26
CA LYS A 348 -7.44 -52.94 -6.47
C LYS A 348 -6.34 -53.66 -7.28
N TYR A 349 -5.13 -53.10 -7.30
CA TYR A 349 -3.97 -53.68 -8.02
C TYR A 349 -2.92 -54.29 -7.10
N SER A 350 -3.28 -54.63 -5.86
CA SER A 350 -2.36 -55.29 -4.93
C SER A 350 -2.05 -56.71 -5.37
N LYS A 351 -0.77 -57.06 -5.51
CA LYS A 351 -0.33 -58.46 -5.70
C LYS A 351 -0.44 -59.32 -4.43
N PHE A 352 -0.73 -58.69 -3.30
CA PHE A 352 -0.89 -59.36 -2.00
C PHE A 352 -2.37 -59.47 -1.65
N LEU A 353 -2.75 -60.57 -1.00
CA LEU A 353 -4.11 -60.83 -0.54
C LEU A 353 -4.64 -59.69 0.34
N PRO A 354 -5.97 -59.48 0.41
CA PRO A 354 -6.60 -58.62 1.42
C PRO A 354 -6.12 -58.97 2.83
N TYR A 355 -6.11 -57.97 3.73
CA TYR A 355 -5.52 -58.14 5.05
C TYR A 355 -6.14 -59.31 5.84
N GLU A 356 -7.47 -59.41 5.85
CA GLU A 356 -8.18 -60.46 6.58
C GLU A 356 -7.86 -61.86 6.03
N GLU A 357 -7.93 -62.06 4.71
CA GLU A 357 -7.59 -63.34 4.08
C GLU A 357 -6.12 -63.73 4.31
N ALA A 358 -5.21 -62.75 4.23
CA ALA A 358 -3.81 -62.99 4.49
C ALA A 358 -3.55 -63.31 5.97
N ARG A 359 -4.27 -62.66 6.89
CA ARG A 359 -4.24 -62.91 8.33
C ARG A 359 -4.79 -64.31 8.66
N ASP A 360 -5.91 -64.71 8.08
CA ASP A 360 -6.51 -66.04 8.28
C ASP A 360 -5.56 -67.15 7.80
N PHE A 361 -4.88 -66.95 6.67
CA PHE A 361 -3.81 -67.84 6.23
C PHE A 361 -2.68 -67.94 7.27
N ILE A 362 -2.21 -66.81 7.81
CA ILE A 362 -1.16 -66.85 8.84
C ILE A 362 -1.64 -67.53 10.13
N HIS A 363 -2.88 -67.32 10.54
CA HIS A 363 -3.46 -67.99 11.72
C HIS A 363 -3.50 -69.51 11.53
N SER A 364 -3.77 -69.99 10.31
CA SER A 364 -3.74 -71.43 10.01
C SER A 364 -2.37 -72.09 10.23
N LEU A 365 -1.27 -71.32 10.24
CA LEU A 365 0.08 -71.83 10.45
C LEU A 365 0.40 -72.08 11.93
N ASN A 366 -0.45 -71.61 12.86
CA ASN A 366 -0.27 -71.73 14.31
C ASN A 366 1.13 -71.31 14.82
N LEU A 367 1.67 -70.23 14.25
CA LEU A 367 2.97 -69.70 14.65
C LEU A 367 2.90 -69.11 16.06
N LYS A 368 3.90 -69.42 16.90
CA LYS A 368 3.88 -69.10 18.33
C LYS A 368 4.45 -67.73 18.67
N ASP A 369 5.28 -67.13 17.83
CA ASP A 369 5.85 -65.82 18.08
C ASP A 369 6.43 -65.16 16.82
N TYR A 370 6.98 -63.96 17.01
CA TYR A 370 7.67 -63.22 15.95
C TYR A 370 8.92 -63.94 15.40
N LYS A 371 9.59 -64.76 16.22
CA LYS A 371 10.78 -65.52 15.80
C LYS A 371 10.36 -66.65 14.86
N GLU A 372 9.27 -67.34 15.15
CA GLU A 372 8.70 -68.34 14.23
C GLU A 372 8.20 -67.71 12.93
N TRP A 373 7.61 -66.51 12.98
CA TRP A 373 7.32 -65.75 11.76
C TRP A 373 8.60 -65.45 10.95
N HIS A 374 9.70 -65.09 11.60
CA HIS A 374 11.00 -64.86 10.92
C HIS A 374 11.55 -66.13 10.28
N LYS A 375 11.48 -67.26 10.99
CA LYS A 375 11.90 -68.57 10.46
C LYS A 375 11.00 -69.05 9.32
N TYR A 376 9.71 -68.76 9.38
CA TYR A 376 8.77 -69.07 8.31
C TYR A 376 9.09 -68.29 7.02
N ILE A 377 9.33 -66.98 7.12
CA ILE A 377 9.65 -66.15 5.94
C ILE A 377 11.03 -66.47 5.34
N SER A 378 11.96 -67.02 6.11
CA SER A 378 13.29 -67.48 5.64
C SER A 378 13.28 -68.91 5.13
N GLY A 379 12.19 -69.66 5.29
CA GLY A 379 12.08 -71.06 4.84
C GLY A 379 12.74 -72.08 5.79
N GLU A 380 13.05 -71.68 7.02
CA GLU A 380 13.69 -72.55 8.03
C GLU A 380 12.71 -73.52 8.72
N LEU A 381 11.40 -73.36 8.52
CA LEU A 381 10.35 -74.24 9.07
C LEU A 381 9.86 -75.23 8.00
N SER A 382 10.63 -76.30 7.77
CA SER A 382 10.34 -77.31 6.72
C SER A 382 9.07 -78.12 6.95
N GLN A 383 8.53 -78.11 8.17
CA GLN A 383 7.25 -78.76 8.52
C GLN A 383 6.01 -77.93 8.13
N LEU A 384 6.19 -76.68 7.67
CA LEU A 384 5.11 -75.78 7.25
C LEU A 384 5.12 -75.58 5.73
N PRO A 385 3.97 -75.21 5.12
CA PRO A 385 3.91 -74.96 3.68
C PRO A 385 4.77 -73.75 3.28
N GLU A 386 5.41 -73.80 2.11
CA GLU A 386 6.18 -72.67 1.58
C GLU A 386 5.37 -71.37 1.55
N LYS A 387 6.01 -70.25 1.88
CA LYS A 387 5.36 -68.95 1.93
C LYS A 387 4.77 -68.56 0.56
N PRO A 388 3.44 -68.40 0.44
CA PRO A 388 2.83 -67.99 -0.82
C PRO A 388 3.37 -66.64 -1.32
N LYS A 389 3.44 -66.47 -2.66
CA LYS A 389 3.94 -65.23 -3.28
C LYS A 389 3.05 -64.01 -3.01
N ASN A 390 1.76 -64.24 -2.77
CA ASN A 390 0.74 -63.25 -2.42
C ASN A 390 0.66 -62.95 -0.91
N ILE A 391 1.54 -63.53 -0.08
CA ILE A 391 1.72 -63.17 1.33
C ILE A 391 2.99 -62.33 1.48
N PRO A 392 2.90 -61.10 2.04
CA PRO A 392 4.05 -60.21 2.14
C PRO A 392 4.97 -60.59 3.31
N SER A 393 6.30 -60.53 3.08
CA SER A 393 7.29 -60.71 4.16
C SER A 393 7.31 -59.53 5.16
N ASN A 394 6.92 -58.33 4.71
CA ASN A 394 6.70 -57.17 5.58
C ASN A 394 5.22 -56.75 5.56
N PRO A 395 4.36 -57.40 6.36
CA PRO A 395 2.94 -57.12 6.37
C PRO A 395 2.63 -55.73 6.91
N SER A 396 3.43 -55.20 7.85
CA SER A 396 3.27 -53.84 8.36
C SER A 396 3.37 -52.76 7.27
N GLY A 397 4.29 -52.92 6.31
CA GLY A 397 4.46 -51.98 5.21
C GLY A 397 3.36 -52.10 4.16
N VAL A 398 2.89 -53.33 3.92
CA VAL A 398 1.86 -53.62 2.92
C VAL A 398 0.47 -53.23 3.42
N TYR A 399 0.16 -53.48 4.68
CA TYR A 399 -1.18 -53.30 5.25
C TYR A 399 -1.34 -52.07 6.14
N LYS A 400 -0.32 -51.21 6.27
CA LYS A 400 -0.31 -50.02 7.15
C LYS A 400 -1.61 -49.21 7.14
N ASP A 401 -2.16 -48.98 5.95
CA ASP A 401 -3.38 -48.20 5.71
C ASP A 401 -4.53 -49.09 5.19
N ARG A 402 -4.43 -50.41 5.38
CA ARG A 402 -5.32 -51.46 4.86
C ARG A 402 -5.70 -52.49 5.92
N GLY A 403 -5.92 -52.06 7.16
CA GLY A 403 -6.38 -52.93 8.25
C GLY A 403 -5.30 -53.44 9.20
N TRP A 404 -4.02 -53.12 8.99
CA TRP A 404 -2.94 -53.54 9.90
C TRP A 404 -3.16 -53.09 11.35
N ILE A 405 -3.37 -54.05 12.25
CA ILE A 405 -3.51 -53.80 13.69
C ILE A 405 -2.15 -53.90 14.39
N GLY A 406 -1.36 -54.90 14.01
CA GLY A 406 -0.04 -55.17 14.58
C GLY A 406 0.37 -56.63 14.40
N ILE A 407 1.63 -56.91 14.69
CA ILE A 407 2.21 -58.23 14.45
C ILE A 407 1.56 -59.35 15.28
N GLY A 408 1.01 -59.02 16.46
CA GLY A 408 0.28 -60.01 17.28
C GLY A 408 -1.09 -60.38 16.71
N ASP A 409 -1.79 -59.44 16.09
CA ASP A 409 -3.03 -59.75 15.36
C ASP A 409 -2.73 -60.53 14.07
N TRP A 410 -1.63 -60.20 13.40
CA TRP A 410 -1.18 -60.90 12.19
C TRP A 410 -0.80 -62.36 12.43
N ILE A 411 -0.05 -62.65 13.49
CA ILE A 411 0.49 -64.00 13.75
C ILE A 411 -0.55 -64.92 14.42
N GLY A 412 -1.42 -64.37 15.27
CA GLY A 412 -2.27 -65.17 16.15
C GLY A 412 -1.90 -64.94 17.61
N SER A 413 -2.92 -64.91 18.45
CA SER A 413 -2.94 -64.19 19.72
C SER A 413 -2.49 -65.00 20.95
N GLU A 414 -2.21 -66.30 20.82
CA GLU A 414 -1.56 -67.08 21.89
C GLU A 414 -0.07 -66.74 22.05
N ALA A 415 0.54 -66.14 21.01
CA ALA A 415 1.92 -65.64 21.02
C ALA A 415 2.15 -64.45 21.96
N PHE A 416 1.08 -63.73 22.27
CA PHE A 416 1.14 -62.46 23.00
C PHE A 416 -0.07 -62.35 23.93
N PRO A 417 0.04 -62.82 25.20
CA PRO A 417 -1.06 -62.85 26.19
C PRO A 417 -1.77 -61.50 26.40
N TYR A 418 -1.12 -60.40 26.03
CA TYR A 418 -1.64 -59.05 26.14
C TYR A 418 -2.55 -58.56 25.02
N ALA A 419 -2.72 -59.35 23.95
CA ALA A 419 -3.67 -59.06 22.88
C ALA A 419 -5.14 -59.26 23.32
N HIS A 420 -5.37 -60.17 24.27
CA HIS A 420 -6.70 -60.52 24.81
C HIS A 420 -7.05 -59.85 26.14
N PHE A 421 -6.13 -59.10 26.77
CA PHE A 421 -6.49 -58.42 28.02
C PHE A 421 -7.51 -57.31 27.75
N GLU A 422 -8.71 -57.49 28.31
CA GLU A 422 -9.66 -56.42 28.54
C GLU A 422 -9.07 -55.45 29.58
N TYR A 423 -8.28 -54.49 29.09
CA TYR A 423 -7.74 -53.45 29.94
C TYR A 423 -8.86 -52.61 30.55
N ARG A 424 -8.72 -52.26 31.84
CA ARG A 424 -9.69 -51.42 32.54
C ARG A 424 -9.94 -50.10 31.80
N LYS A 425 -11.16 -49.56 31.96
CA LYS A 425 -11.58 -48.28 31.36
C LYS A 425 -10.60 -47.17 31.74
N PHE A 426 -10.44 -46.18 30.85
CA PHE A 426 -9.49 -45.08 31.03
C PHE A 426 -9.68 -44.35 32.37
N THR A 427 -10.92 -44.14 32.81
CA THR A 427 -11.23 -43.48 34.09
C THR A 427 -10.67 -44.25 35.29
N GLU A 428 -10.80 -45.58 35.28
CA GLU A 428 -10.31 -46.47 36.34
C GLU A 428 -8.80 -46.62 36.29
N ALA A 429 -8.22 -46.76 35.09
CA ALA A 429 -6.76 -46.76 34.91
C ALA A 429 -6.13 -45.47 35.42
N ARG A 430 -6.77 -44.33 35.13
CA ARG A 430 -6.32 -43.00 35.56
C ARG A 430 -6.45 -42.83 37.07
N LYS A 431 -7.56 -43.27 37.66
CA LYS A 431 -7.74 -43.23 39.13
C LYS A 431 -6.65 -44.04 39.83
N PHE A 432 -6.43 -45.27 39.39
CA PHE A 432 -5.37 -46.14 39.91
C PHE A 432 -3.97 -45.50 39.75
N ALA A 433 -3.66 -44.98 38.56
CA ALA A 433 -2.35 -44.37 38.31
C ALA A 433 -2.06 -43.15 39.21
N ARG A 434 -3.09 -42.41 39.62
CA ARG A 434 -2.99 -41.27 40.53
C ARG A 434 -2.76 -41.69 41.98
N GLU A 435 -3.33 -42.82 42.41
CA GLU A 435 -3.13 -43.38 43.74
C GLU A 435 -1.67 -43.85 43.96
N LEU A 436 -0.95 -44.20 42.89
CA LEU A 436 0.47 -44.56 42.95
C LEU A 436 1.41 -43.36 43.23
N GLY A 437 0.93 -42.12 43.09
CA GLY A 437 1.74 -40.91 43.32
C GLY A 437 2.90 -40.69 42.35
N LEU A 438 2.94 -41.43 41.23
CA LEU A 438 3.98 -41.31 40.22
C LEU A 438 3.90 -39.95 39.52
N THR A 439 5.06 -39.37 39.23
CA THR A 439 5.17 -37.99 38.75
C THR A 439 5.53 -37.88 37.29
N SER A 440 6.05 -38.92 36.64
CA SER A 440 6.51 -38.83 35.26
C SER A 440 6.23 -40.08 34.45
N SER A 441 6.29 -39.96 33.12
CA SER A 441 6.24 -41.12 32.23
C SER A 441 7.40 -42.09 32.48
N VAL A 442 8.54 -41.60 32.95
CA VAL A 442 9.71 -42.42 33.30
C VAL A 442 9.39 -43.27 34.53
N GLU A 443 8.83 -42.65 35.58
CA GLU A 443 8.39 -43.36 36.78
C GLU A 443 7.25 -44.34 36.47
N TRP A 444 6.34 -43.99 35.57
CA TRP A 444 5.32 -44.93 35.08
C TRP A 444 5.93 -46.17 34.42
N VAL A 445 6.96 -45.99 33.59
CA VAL A 445 7.67 -47.11 32.95
C VAL A 445 8.44 -47.95 33.98
N ALA A 446 9.13 -47.31 34.94
CA ALA A 446 9.84 -47.99 36.02
C ALA A 446 8.89 -48.80 36.91
N TYR A 447 7.73 -48.23 37.24
CA TYR A 447 6.64 -48.94 37.92
C TYR A 447 6.18 -50.17 37.13
N CYS A 448 5.93 -50.01 35.82
CA CYS A 448 5.50 -51.12 34.98
C CYS A 448 6.53 -52.25 34.86
N LYS A 449 7.81 -51.96 35.12
CA LYS A 449 8.91 -52.94 35.18
C LYS A 449 9.13 -53.56 36.57
N GLY A 450 8.35 -53.13 37.58
CA GLY A 450 8.49 -53.60 38.95
C GLY A 450 9.69 -53.04 39.70
N GLU A 451 10.24 -51.91 39.26
CA GLU A 451 11.43 -51.30 39.87
C GLU A 451 11.13 -50.66 41.25
N PHE A 452 9.86 -50.34 41.55
CA PHE A 452 9.42 -49.80 42.83
C PHE A 452 8.85 -50.89 43.76
N LYS A 453 9.73 -51.50 44.58
CA LYS A 453 9.35 -52.59 45.52
C LYS A 453 8.35 -52.18 46.62
N HIS A 454 8.23 -50.88 46.91
CA HIS A 454 7.32 -50.34 47.92
C HIS A 454 5.91 -50.03 47.38
N LEU A 455 5.70 -50.16 46.07
CA LEU A 455 4.41 -49.95 45.40
C LEU A 455 3.74 -51.29 45.09
N PRO A 456 2.39 -51.33 44.95
CA PRO A 456 1.69 -52.56 44.59
C PRO A 456 2.11 -53.03 43.20
N THR A 457 2.17 -54.35 43.00
CA THR A 457 2.47 -54.94 41.70
C THR A 457 1.49 -54.44 40.63
N LYS A 458 2.00 -54.20 39.41
CA LYS A 458 1.17 -53.69 38.32
C LYS A 458 0.05 -54.68 38.01
N PRO A 459 -1.24 -54.27 38.10
CA PRO A 459 -2.35 -55.12 37.69
C PRO A 459 -2.21 -55.57 36.23
N ASN A 460 -2.64 -56.80 35.94
CA ASN A 460 -2.55 -57.38 34.58
C ASN A 460 -3.48 -56.67 33.59
N ASP A 461 -4.59 -56.11 34.07
CA ASP A 461 -5.57 -55.32 33.32
C ASP A 461 -5.17 -53.85 33.12
N LEU A 462 -3.92 -53.48 33.44
CA LEU A 462 -3.38 -52.14 33.24
C LEU A 462 -2.28 -52.14 32.16
N PRO A 463 -2.44 -51.38 31.05
CA PRO A 463 -1.49 -51.41 29.95
C PRO A 463 -0.23 -50.63 30.30
N ALA A 464 0.95 -51.16 29.98
CA ALA A 464 2.21 -50.41 30.12
C ALA A 464 2.26 -49.22 29.14
N ASN A 465 1.83 -49.44 27.88
CA ASN A 465 1.71 -48.39 26.86
C ASN A 465 0.32 -47.73 26.89
N VAL A 466 0.09 -46.92 27.92
CA VAL A 466 -1.16 -46.16 28.13
C VAL A 466 -1.48 -45.18 26.99
N VAL A 467 -0.47 -44.64 26.31
CA VAL A 467 -0.64 -43.72 25.18
C VAL A 467 -1.38 -44.46 24.07
N ARG A 468 -0.82 -45.57 23.59
CA ARG A 468 -1.41 -46.34 22.48
C ARG A 468 -2.79 -46.90 22.84
N LYS A 469 -3.02 -47.30 24.10
CA LYS A 469 -4.30 -47.94 24.47
C LYS A 469 -5.44 -46.93 24.64
N TYR A 470 -5.14 -45.73 25.14
CA TYR A 470 -6.17 -44.73 25.49
C TYR A 470 -6.21 -43.51 24.56
N GLU A 471 -5.38 -43.47 23.51
CA GLU A 471 -5.50 -42.49 22.42
C GLU A 471 -6.91 -42.51 21.81
N GLY A 472 -7.54 -41.33 21.72
CA GLY A 472 -8.94 -41.21 21.29
C GLY A 472 -9.99 -41.67 22.32
N LYS A 473 -9.58 -42.23 23.48
CA LYS A 473 -10.46 -42.75 24.55
C LYS A 473 -10.33 -41.97 25.87
N GLY A 474 -10.01 -40.68 25.78
CA GLY A 474 -9.89 -39.76 26.93
C GLY A 474 -8.45 -39.40 27.32
N TRP A 475 -7.43 -40.02 26.71
CA TRP A 475 -6.03 -39.69 26.96
C TRP A 475 -5.70 -38.23 26.56
N LYS A 476 -5.13 -37.48 27.50
CA LYS A 476 -4.68 -36.08 27.31
C LYS A 476 -3.19 -35.88 27.63
N GLY A 477 -2.43 -36.98 27.65
CA GLY A 477 -1.01 -36.99 28.02
C GLY A 477 -0.76 -37.35 29.48
N PHE A 478 0.51 -37.67 29.80
CA PHE A 478 0.93 -38.14 31.12
C PHE A 478 0.62 -37.15 32.25
N LYS A 479 0.59 -35.85 31.95
CA LYS A 479 0.20 -34.81 32.91
C LYS A 479 -1.23 -34.98 33.42
N ASP A 480 -2.18 -35.30 32.54
CA ASP A 480 -3.57 -35.60 32.94
C ASP A 480 -3.67 -36.96 33.62
N PHE A 481 -2.96 -37.95 33.07
CA PHE A 481 -3.07 -39.33 33.51
C PHE A 481 -2.54 -39.55 34.93
N LEU A 482 -1.37 -39.01 35.27
CA LEU A 482 -0.74 -39.24 36.57
C LEU A 482 -1.14 -38.23 37.65
N TRP A 483 -1.60 -37.03 37.26
CA TRP A 483 -2.00 -35.93 38.16
C TRP A 483 -1.13 -35.83 39.43
N SER A 484 0.19 -35.62 39.27
CA SER A 484 1.04 -35.38 40.44
C SER A 484 1.04 -33.88 40.80
N ASP A 485 0.85 -33.56 42.08
CA ASP A 485 0.99 -32.19 42.59
C ASP A 485 2.40 -31.62 42.35
N LYS A 486 3.42 -32.49 42.16
CA LYS A 486 4.79 -32.11 41.76
C LYS A 486 4.92 -31.59 40.32
N HIS A 487 3.89 -31.72 39.46
CA HIS A 487 3.84 -31.01 38.18
C HIS A 487 3.50 -29.51 38.32
N ARG A 488 3.15 -29.05 39.52
CA ARG A 488 3.29 -27.64 39.89
C ARG A 488 4.73 -27.41 40.32
N LYS A 489 5.62 -27.12 39.36
CA LYS A 489 6.58 -26.06 39.69
C LYS A 489 5.70 -24.84 39.94
N SER A 490 5.50 -24.46 41.20
CA SER A 490 4.94 -23.15 41.50
C SER A 490 5.72 -22.17 40.62
N ARG A 491 5.03 -21.38 39.80
CA ARG A 491 5.72 -20.29 39.10
C ARG A 491 6.33 -19.46 40.22
N ARG A 492 7.65 -19.50 40.38
CA ARG A 492 8.36 -18.60 41.29
C ARG A 492 7.96 -17.19 40.84
N LEU A 493 7.15 -16.52 41.65
CA LEU A 493 6.76 -15.14 41.42
C LEU A 493 7.99 -14.31 41.81
N PHE A 494 8.81 -14.00 40.80
CA PHE A 494 9.91 -13.07 40.99
C PHE A 494 9.36 -11.65 41.16
N MET A 495 10.02 -10.85 41.99
CA MET A 495 9.70 -9.42 42.13
C MET A 495 9.74 -8.70 40.77
N SER A 496 9.05 -7.58 40.65
CA SER A 496 9.01 -6.83 39.40
C SER A 496 10.39 -6.24 39.04
N TYR A 497 10.58 -5.89 37.77
CA TYR A 497 11.84 -5.30 37.30
C TYR A 497 12.18 -3.99 38.03
N SER A 498 11.17 -3.13 38.28
CA SER A 498 11.33 -1.87 39.01
C SER A 498 11.69 -2.08 40.48
N GLU A 499 11.04 -3.03 41.16
CA GLU A 499 11.36 -3.39 42.55
C GLU A 499 12.77 -3.96 42.68
N ALA A 500 13.18 -4.82 41.74
CA ALA A 500 14.53 -5.36 41.70
C ALA A 500 15.58 -4.25 41.54
N LYS A 501 15.36 -3.28 40.65
CA LYS A 501 16.25 -2.11 40.50
C LYS A 501 16.31 -1.27 41.78
N ALA A 502 15.16 -0.99 42.39
CA ALA A 502 15.11 -0.20 43.62
C ALA A 502 15.86 -0.88 44.78
N LEU A 503 15.78 -2.21 44.87
CA LEU A 503 16.52 -3.00 45.86
C LEU A 503 18.03 -2.95 45.64
N LEU A 504 18.49 -3.10 44.39
CA LEU A 504 19.92 -3.01 44.08
C LEU A 504 20.47 -1.63 44.40
N LYS A 505 19.70 -0.58 44.10
CA LYS A 505 20.04 0.81 44.43
C LYS A 505 20.12 1.05 45.94
N SER A 506 19.15 0.55 46.72
CA SER A 506 19.15 0.74 48.18
C SER A 506 20.28 -0.02 48.87
N GLN A 507 20.74 -1.13 48.30
CA GLN A 507 21.89 -1.90 48.79
C GLN A 507 23.23 -1.48 48.17
N ASN A 508 23.25 -0.40 47.37
CA ASN A 508 24.43 0.16 46.72
C ASN A 508 25.20 -0.87 45.84
N ILE A 509 24.43 -1.76 45.18
CA ILE A 509 24.89 -2.77 44.25
C ILE A 509 24.89 -2.17 42.85
N ASN A 510 26.05 -1.69 42.42
CA ASN A 510 26.23 -0.90 41.19
C ASN A 510 27.27 -1.50 40.23
N SER A 511 27.71 -2.74 40.47
CA SER A 511 28.62 -3.45 39.58
C SER A 511 28.25 -4.92 39.48
N GLU A 512 28.63 -5.55 38.36
CA GLU A 512 28.38 -6.98 38.13
C GLU A 512 28.99 -7.86 39.23
N LYS A 513 30.19 -7.50 39.71
CA LYS A 513 30.84 -8.21 40.81
C LYS A 513 29.98 -8.19 42.08
N LYS A 514 29.49 -7.01 42.47
CA LYS A 514 28.60 -6.86 43.63
C LYS A 514 27.25 -7.57 43.44
N LEU A 515 26.70 -7.58 42.22
CA LEU A 515 25.47 -8.31 41.92
C LEU A 515 25.66 -9.82 42.09
N ASN A 516 26.77 -10.36 41.60
CA ASN A 516 27.08 -11.79 41.74
C ASN A 516 27.34 -12.19 43.20
N GLU A 517 27.99 -11.32 43.99
CA GLU A 517 28.16 -11.50 45.44
C GLU A 517 26.80 -11.45 46.16
N PHE A 518 25.95 -10.48 45.82
CA PHE A 518 24.59 -10.37 46.37
C PHE A 518 23.74 -11.59 46.06
N ILE A 519 23.77 -12.11 44.82
CA ILE A 519 22.97 -13.25 44.40
C ILE A 519 23.30 -14.52 45.21
N LYS A 520 24.57 -14.68 45.59
CA LYS A 520 25.08 -15.80 46.39
C LYS A 520 24.94 -15.59 47.90
N SER A 521 24.63 -14.38 48.34
CA SER A 521 24.52 -14.04 49.76
C SER A 521 23.15 -14.36 50.34
N ASP A 522 23.10 -14.60 51.66
CA ASP A 522 21.86 -14.77 52.42
C ASP A 522 21.00 -13.49 52.47
N LYS A 523 21.54 -12.35 52.02
CA LYS A 523 20.83 -11.07 51.92
C LYS A 523 19.91 -11.01 50.69
N ARG A 524 19.97 -11.99 49.77
CA ARG A 524 19.09 -12.05 48.60
C ARG A 524 17.67 -12.50 49.00
N PRO A 525 16.63 -11.69 48.73
CA PRO A 525 15.25 -12.12 48.93
C PRO A 525 14.92 -13.37 48.11
N SER A 526 14.10 -14.27 48.66
CA SER A 526 13.73 -15.54 48.00
C SER A 526 13.00 -15.36 46.65
N ASN A 527 12.39 -14.20 46.43
CA ASN A 527 11.75 -13.79 45.17
C ASN A 527 12.63 -12.92 44.25
N PHE A 528 13.91 -12.68 44.56
CA PHE A 528 14.86 -12.07 43.63
C PHE A 528 15.46 -13.15 42.71
N PRO A 529 15.45 -12.97 41.38
CA PRO A 529 15.92 -14.01 40.45
C PRO A 529 17.43 -14.20 40.50
N GLU A 530 17.84 -15.46 40.37
CA GLU A 530 19.26 -15.86 40.27
C GLU A 530 19.88 -15.45 38.92
N TYR A 531 19.04 -15.34 37.88
CA TYR A 531 19.43 -14.86 36.56
C TYR A 531 18.51 -13.71 36.12
N PRO A 532 18.75 -12.48 36.60
CA PRO A 532 17.92 -11.30 36.28
C PRO A 532 17.80 -11.06 34.77
N GLN A 533 18.88 -11.25 34.00
CA GLN A 533 18.92 -11.06 32.56
C GLN A 533 17.92 -11.94 31.80
N MET A 534 17.74 -13.19 32.23
CA MET A 534 16.76 -14.09 31.62
C MET A 534 15.34 -13.83 32.14
N THR A 535 15.23 -13.52 33.43
CA THR A 535 13.94 -13.32 34.10
C THR A 535 13.24 -12.05 33.60
N TYR A 536 14.02 -11.01 33.31
CA TYR A 536 13.52 -9.69 32.91
C TYR A 536 13.70 -9.38 31.42
N GLN A 537 14.16 -10.33 30.61
CA GLN A 537 14.41 -10.14 29.16
C GLN A 537 13.23 -9.54 28.41
N ARG A 538 11.99 -9.90 28.79
CA ARG A 538 10.74 -9.38 28.19
C ARG A 538 9.99 -8.41 29.10
N LYS A 539 10.64 -7.94 30.17
CA LYS A 539 10.08 -7.08 31.23
C LYS A 539 10.87 -5.78 31.41
N GLY A 540 11.56 -5.31 30.37
CA GLY A 540 12.28 -4.04 30.37
C GLY A 540 13.80 -4.13 30.54
N TRP A 541 14.38 -5.34 30.56
CA TRP A 541 15.83 -5.51 30.54
C TRP A 541 16.43 -5.07 29.20
N GLN A 542 17.33 -4.08 29.21
CA GLN A 542 18.08 -3.69 28.00
C GLN A 542 19.56 -4.08 28.11
N SER A 543 20.19 -3.81 29.26
CA SER A 543 21.59 -4.17 29.52
C SER A 543 21.85 -4.33 31.02
N LEU A 544 22.96 -4.99 31.37
CA LEU A 544 23.39 -5.10 32.77
C LEU A 544 23.74 -3.72 33.36
N GLN A 545 24.35 -2.84 32.56
CA GLN A 545 24.66 -1.48 32.97
C GLN A 545 23.39 -0.70 33.35
N GLU A 546 22.34 -0.78 32.54
CA GLU A 546 21.07 -0.12 32.85
C GLU A 546 20.36 -0.75 34.05
N PHE A 547 20.48 -2.06 34.25
CA PHE A 547 19.87 -2.72 35.39
C PHE A 547 20.53 -2.32 36.73
N LEU A 548 21.84 -2.04 36.70
CA LEU A 548 22.63 -1.63 37.86
C LEU A 548 22.70 -0.11 38.10
N ALA A 549 22.20 0.69 37.14
CA ALA A 549 22.06 2.14 37.24
C ALA A 549 20.75 2.55 37.94
#